data_AF-A0A943PPQ5-F1
#
_entry.id   AF-A0A943PPQ5-F1
#
_cell.length_a   1.000
_cell.length_b   1.000
_cell.length_c   1.000
_cell.angle_alpha   90.00
_cell.angle_beta   90.00
_cell.angle_gamma   90.00
#
_symmetry.space_group_name_H-M   'P 1'
#
loop_
_entity.id
_entity.type
_entity.pdbx_description
1 polymer ?
#
loop_
_entity_poly.entity_id
_entity_poly.type
_entity_poly.pdbx_seq_one_letter_code
_entity_poly.pdbx_strand_id
1 'polypeptide(L)' 'MLKKLFNLLKKIVVSAFALYGFNLLVSPLNLIIPINVITVGSLSLLGLPAIFCFIIIYFVAF' A
#
# COMPACT_ATOMS: atom_id res chain seq x y z
N MET A 1 14.14 8.76 20.51
CA MET A 1 12.95 7.93 20.20
C MET A 1 11.95 8.64 19.30
N LEU A 2 11.67 9.93 19.53
CA LEU A 2 10.75 10.75 18.72
C LEU A 2 11.04 10.72 17.20
N LYS A 3 12.33 10.73 16.80
CA LYS A 3 12.74 10.64 15.39
C LYS A 3 12.31 9.33 14.71
N LYS A 4 12.34 8.19 15.43
CA LYS A 4 11.87 6.90 14.89
C LYS A 4 10.35 6.90 14.71
N LEU A 5 9.62 7.46 15.66
CA LEU A 5 8.16 7.60 15.58
C LEU A 5 7.75 8.48 14.38
N PHE A 6 8.43 9.62 14.19
CA PHE A 6 8.16 10.52 13.07
C PHE A 6 8.47 9.86 11.71
N ASN A 7 9.55 9.08 11.63
CA ASN A 7 9.87 8.28 10.45
C ASN A 7 8.81 7.22 10.16
N LEU A 8 8.25 6.58 11.19
CA LEU A 8 7.17 5.60 11.04
C LEU A 8 5.90 6.27 10.48
N LEU A 9 5.48 7.39 11.07
CA LEU A 9 4.36 8.19 10.58
C LEU A 9 4.54 8.62 9.13
N LYS A 10 5.74 9.13 8.79
CA LYS A 10 6.08 9.49 7.42
C LYS A 10 5.93 8.31 6.46
N LYS A 11 6.39 7.12 6.84
CA LYS A 11 6.23 5.91 6.02
C LYS A 11 4.76 5.56 5.81
N ILE A 12 3.95 5.60 6.86
CA ILE A 12 2.50 5.31 6.77
C ILE A 12 1.81 6.27 5.80
N VAL A 13 2.09 7.58 5.91
CA VAL A 13 1.52 8.61 5.03
C VAL A 13 1.94 8.36 3.58
N VAL A 14 3.24 8.14 3.33
CA VAL A 14 3.76 7.85 1.98
C VAL A 14 3.13 6.57 1.41
N SER A 15 2.97 5.52 2.22
CA SER A 15 2.31 4.28 1.82
C SER A 15 0.84 4.48 1.45
N ALA A 16 0.08 5.26 2.23
CA ALA A 16 -1.31 5.57 1.90
C ALA A 16 -1.42 6.31 0.56
N PHE A 17 -0.57 7.31 0.32
CA PHE A 17 -0.52 8.01 -0.97
C PHE A 17 -0.05 7.10 -2.11
N ALA A 18 0.90 6.20 -1.87
CA ALA A 18 1.36 5.26 -2.88
C ALA A 18 0.26 4.26 -3.28
N LEU A 19 -0.52 3.74 -2.33
CA LEU A 19 -1.69 2.90 -2.63
C LEU A 19 -2.75 3.68 -3.42
N TYR A 20 -3.04 4.91 -3.01
CA TYR A 20 -4.00 5.75 -3.70
C TYR A 20 -3.56 6.05 -5.15
N GLY A 21 -2.30 6.46 -5.32
CA GLY A 21 -1.72 6.71 -6.64
C GLY A 21 -1.73 5.45 -7.51
N PHE A 22 -1.40 4.29 -6.93
CA PHE A 22 -1.49 3.02 -7.63
C PHE A 22 -2.92 2.73 -8.10
N ASN A 23 -3.92 2.83 -7.22
CA ASN A 23 -5.33 2.60 -7.58
C ASN A 23 -5.81 3.52 -8.71
N LEU A 24 -5.36 4.78 -8.76
CA LEU A 24 -5.67 5.68 -9.88
C LEU A 24 -5.08 5.19 -11.20
N LEU A 25 -3.84 4.67 -11.19
CA LEU A 25 -3.18 4.14 -12.39
C LEU A 25 -3.85 2.87 -12.91
N VAL A 26 -4.30 1.99 -12.01
CA VAL A 26 -4.90 0.70 -12.37
C VAL A 26 -6.43 0.70 -12.41
N SER A 27 -7.07 1.84 -12.18
CA SER A 27 -8.53 2.00 -12.25
C SER A 27 -9.15 1.47 -13.57
N PRO A 28 -8.52 1.62 -14.76
CA PRO A 28 -9.07 1.05 -16.00
C PRO A 28 -9.13 -0.48 -16.01
N LEU A 29 -8.35 -1.16 -15.16
CA LEU A 29 -8.30 -2.61 -15.03
C LEU A 29 -9.33 -3.13 -14.01
N ASN A 30 -10.16 -2.25 -13.42
CA ASN A 30 -11.04 -2.56 -12.29
C ASN A 30 -10.32 -3.25 -11.12
N LEU A 31 -9.02 -3.01 -10.97
CA LEU A 31 -8.22 -3.53 -9.86
C LEU A 31 -8.15 -2.47 -8.78
N ILE A 32 -8.76 -2.74 -7.63
CA ILE A 32 -8.79 -1.81 -6.49
C ILE A 32 -8.16 -2.50 -5.28
N ILE A 33 -7.02 -1.99 -4.83
CA ILE A 33 -6.44 -2.40 -3.55
C ILE A 33 -7.10 -1.57 -2.45
N PRO A 34 -7.80 -2.17 -1.47
CA PRO A 34 -8.46 -1.42 -0.41
C PRO A 34 -7.43 -0.67 0.45
N ILE A 35 -7.70 0.59 0.80
CA ILE A 35 -6.81 1.41 1.65
C ILE A 35 -7.27 1.25 3.10
N ASN A 36 -6.66 0.32 3.83
CA ASN A 36 -6.96 0.06 5.24
C ASN A 36 -5.67 -0.16 6.05
N VAL A 37 -5.81 -0.40 7.35
CA VAL A 37 -4.66 -0.57 8.26
C VAL A 37 -3.75 -1.73 7.83
N ILE A 38 -4.31 -2.81 7.27
CA ILE A 38 -3.54 -3.97 6.83
C ILE A 38 -2.74 -3.61 5.58
N THR A 39 -3.36 -3.08 4.53
CA THR A 39 -2.67 -2.78 3.27
C THR A 39 -1.65 -1.65 3.40
N VAL A 40 -1.99 -0.59 4.12
CA VAL A 40 -1.06 0.51 4.43
C VAL A 40 0.06 0.03 5.34
N GLY A 41 -0.26 -0.79 6.35
CA GLY A 41 0.70 -1.38 7.27
C GLY A 41 1.73 -2.25 6.55
N SER A 42 1.26 -3.21 5.75
CA SER A 42 2.11 -4.06 4.92
C SER A 42 2.97 -3.24 3.96
N LEU A 43 2.41 -2.23 3.30
CA LEU A 43 3.17 -1.36 2.39
C LEU A 43 4.21 -0.51 3.14
N SER A 44 3.92 -0.07 4.35
CA SER A 44 4.86 0.72 5.16
C SER A 44 6.05 -0.10 5.66
N LEU A 45 5.84 -1.41 5.86
CA LEU A 45 6.87 -2.37 6.30
C LEU A 45 7.70 -2.89 5.13
N LEU A 46 7.03 -3.37 4.06
CA LEU A 46 7.66 -4.07 2.94
C LEU A 46 7.97 -3.15 1.76
N GLY A 47 7.39 -1.95 1.68
CA GLY A 47 7.54 -1.04 0.56
C GLY A 47 6.89 -1.56 -0.73
N LEU A 48 7.32 -1.03 -1.88
CA LEU A 48 6.83 -1.39 -3.22
C LEU A 48 6.56 -2.90 -3.45
N PRO A 49 7.40 -3.85 -2.98
CA PRO A 49 7.11 -5.29 -3.05
C PRO A 49 5.71 -5.70 -2.55
N ALA A 50 5.15 -5.01 -1.56
CA ALA A 50 3.80 -5.28 -1.06
C ALA A 50 2.73 -5.08 -2.12
N ILE A 51 2.88 -4.06 -2.99
CA ILE A 51 1.91 -3.77 -4.06
C ILE A 51 1.85 -4.95 -5.02
N PHE A 52 3.02 -5.48 -5.44
CA PHE A 52 3.08 -6.66 -6.30
C PHE A 52 2.45 -7.90 -5.65
N CYS A 53 2.68 -8.11 -4.34
CA CYS A 53 2.02 -9.20 -3.62
C CYS A 53 0.50 -9.03 -3.60
N PHE A 54 -0.01 -7.81 -3.38
CA PHE A 54 -1.45 -7.56 -3.40
C PHE A 54 -2.08 -7.79 -4.77
N ILE A 55 -1.38 -7.43 -5.85
CA ILE A 55 -1.82 -7.74 -7.21
C ILE A 55 -1.90 -9.26 -7.40
N ILE A 56 -0.86 -10.00 -7.03
CA ILE A 56 -0.84 -11.47 -7.16
C ILE A 56 -1.98 -12.09 -6.34
N ILE A 57 -2.16 -11.68 -5.08
CA ILE A 57 -3.24 -12.17 -4.22
C ILE A 57 -4.59 -11.86 -4.83
N TYR A 58 -4.79 -10.66 -5.39
CA TYR A 58 -6.03 -10.27 -6.04
C TYR A 58 -6.40 -11.22 -7.17
N PHE A 59 -5.45 -11.56 -8.05
CA PHE A 59 -5.69 -12.49 -9.18
C PHE A 59 -5.77 -13.96 -8.79
N VAL A 60 -5.19 -14.37 -7.66
CA VAL A 60 -5.23 -15.78 -7.21
C VAL A 60 -6.48 -16.05 -6.37
N ALA A 61 -6.95 -15.07 -5.60
CA ALA A 61 -8.08 -15.24 -4.68
C ALA A 61 -9.44 -14.88 -5.29
N PHE A 62 -9.47 -14.14 -6.40
CA PHE A 62 -10.68 -13.69 -7.11
C PHE A 62 -10.56 -13.94 -8.60
#